data_AF-A0A6N4T6R2-F1
#
_entry.id   AF-A0A6N4T6R2-F1
#
_cell.length_a   1.000
_cell.length_b   1.000
_cell.length_c   1.000
_cell.angle_alpha   90.00
_cell.angle_beta   90.00
_cell.angle_gamma   90.00
#
_symmetry.space_group_name_H-M   'P 1'
#
loop_
_entity.id
_entity.type
_entity.pdbx_description
1 polymer ?
#
loop_
_entity_poly.entity_id
_entity_poly.type
_entity_poly.pdbx_seq_one_letter_code
_entity_poly.pdbx_strand_id
1 'polypeptide(L)'
;MHNAFISCPAGITKYALDRHVEMSCEYVDVIDGGYDLKAKDGGTELRLSTRFINKSQLKTYGDLWCKMVLNDFHQSILSLIKNCAKQRYQQQQ
;
A
#
# COMPACT_ATOMS: atom_id res chain seq x y z
N MET A 1 -7.54 14.66 -2.71
CA MET A 1 -7.43 14.17 -4.10
C MET A 1 -7.33 12.65 -4.00
N HIS A 2 -8.31 11.92 -4.53
CA HIS A 2 -8.31 10.46 -4.48
C HIS A 2 -7.29 9.95 -5.50
N ASN A 3 -6.14 9.47 -5.05
CA ASN A 3 -5.20 8.78 -5.93
C ASN A 3 -5.49 7.29 -5.85
N ALA A 4 -6.43 6.85 -6.69
CA ALA A 4 -6.64 5.43 -6.96
C ALA A 4 -5.40 4.88 -7.68
N PHE A 5 -4.87 3.75 -7.23
CA PHE A 5 -3.97 2.93 -8.05
C PHE A 5 -4.84 2.32 -9.15
N ILE A 6 -5.05 3.09 -10.21
CA ILE A 6 -5.65 2.60 -11.44
C ILE A 6 -4.70 1.53 -11.97
N SER A 7 -5.17 0.29 -12.05
CA SER A 7 -4.53 -0.71 -12.91
C SER A 7 -4.57 -0.17 -14.34
N CYS A 8 -3.49 0.51 -14.73
CA CYS A 8 -3.36 1.13 -16.04
C CYS A 8 -2.90 0.03 -17.02
N PRO A 9 -3.53 -0.16 -18.19
CA PRO A 9 -3.12 -1.19 -19.14
C PRO A 9 -1.77 -0.90 -19.82
N ALA A 10 -1.17 0.27 -19.57
CA ALA A 10 0.14 0.62 -20.11
C ALA A 10 0.84 1.62 -19.18
N GLY A 11 2.01 1.25 -18.64
CA GLY A 11 2.99 2.27 -18.24
C GLY A 11 3.80 2.05 -16.97
N ILE A 12 3.55 1.03 -16.15
CA ILE A 12 4.55 0.53 -15.20
C ILE A 12 4.99 -0.82 -15.75
N THR A 13 6.17 -0.84 -16.36
CA THR A 13 6.73 -2.07 -16.91
C THR A 13 6.82 -3.07 -15.76
N LYS A 14 6.28 -4.27 -15.96
CA LYS A 14 6.41 -5.49 -15.13
C LYS A 14 7.81 -5.80 -14.56
N TYR A 15 8.85 -5.07 -14.98
CA TYR A 15 10.22 -5.14 -14.47
C TYR A 15 10.53 -4.10 -13.38
N ALA A 16 9.66 -3.10 -13.17
CA ALA A 16 9.77 -2.08 -12.12
C ALA A 16 9.01 -2.48 -10.84
N LEU A 17 8.06 -3.41 -10.96
CA LEU A 17 7.57 -4.19 -9.83
C LEU A 17 8.48 -5.40 -9.67
N ASP A 18 9.03 -5.58 -8.48
CA ASP A 18 9.76 -6.78 -8.13
C ASP A 18 8.88 -8.02 -8.38
N ARG A 19 9.44 -9.13 -8.90
CA ARG A 19 8.69 -10.36 -9.19
C ARG A 19 8.02 -10.95 -7.95
N HIS A 20 8.46 -10.57 -6.75
CA HIS A 20 7.83 -10.92 -5.48
C HIS A 20 6.65 -10.00 -5.08
N VAL A 21 6.33 -9.00 -5.90
CA VAL A 21 5.20 -8.06 -5.74
C VAL A 21 4.06 -8.37 -6.71
N GLU A 22 4.08 -9.52 -7.38
CA GLU A 22 2.83 -10.13 -7.86
C GLU A 22 2.04 -10.62 -6.62
N MET A 23 1.30 -9.71 -5.97
CA MET A 23 0.40 -10.02 -4.86
C MET A 23 -0.89 -10.73 -5.32
N SER A 24 -0.90 -11.28 -6.54
CA SER A 24 -1.91 -12.22 -7.01
C SER A 24 -1.37 -13.64 -6.82
N CYS A 25 -1.78 -14.28 -5.72
CA CYS A 25 -1.56 -15.71 -5.53
C CYS A 25 -2.85 -16.46 -5.84
N GLU A 26 -2.78 -17.79 -5.94
CA GLU A 26 -3.94 -18.66 -6.19
C GLU A 26 -5.11 -18.40 -5.22
N TYR A 27 -4.80 -17.88 -4.03
CA TYR A 27 -5.75 -17.67 -2.94
C TYR A 27 -6.16 -16.21 -2.72
N VAL A 28 -5.43 -15.23 -3.26
CA VAL A 28 -5.63 -13.81 -2.95
C VAL A 28 -5.27 -12.96 -4.15
N ASP A 29 -6.16 -12.06 -4.54
CA ASP A 29 -5.90 -11.01 -5.53
C ASP A 29 -5.96 -9.65 -4.85
N VAL A 30 -4.96 -8.80 -5.08
CA VAL A 30 -5.06 -7.37 -4.77
C VAL A 30 -5.74 -6.67 -5.94
N ILE A 31 -6.90 -6.04 -5.69
CA ILE A 31 -7.70 -5.35 -6.70
C ILE A 31 -7.05 -4.00 -7.03
N ASP A 32 -6.71 -3.25 -5.98
CA ASP A 32 -6.07 -1.94 -6.08
C ASP A 32 -5.47 -1.52 -4.75
N GLY A 33 -4.50 -0.63 -4.87
CA GLY A 33 -4.02 0.21 -3.79
C GLY A 33 -4.49 1.65 -3.97
N GLY A 34 -4.17 2.51 -3.02
CA GLY A 34 -4.38 3.94 -3.13
C GLY A 34 -3.81 4.65 -1.93
N TYR A 35 -3.67 5.97 -2.05
CA TYR A 35 -3.29 6.79 -0.93
C TYR A 35 -4.01 8.13 -0.94
N ASP A 36 -4.21 8.66 0.25
CA ASP A 36 -4.74 9.99 0.49
C ASP A 36 -3.77 10.78 1.35
N LEU A 37 -3.48 12.01 0.93
CA LEU A 37 -2.79 12.99 1.76
C LEU A 37 -3.77 14.06 2.18
N LYS A 38 -3.77 14.38 3.47
CA LYS A 38 -4.54 15.49 4.04
C LYS A 38 -3.61 16.36 4.86
N ALA A 39 -3.70 17.68 4.65
CA ALA A 39 -3.06 18.63 5.55
C ALA A 39 -3.70 18.49 6.94
N LYS A 40 -2.87 18.54 7.97
CA LYS A 40 -3.26 18.49 9.38
C LYS A 40 -2.43 19.53 10.12
N ASP A 41 -2.94 20.09 11.21
CA ASP A 41 -2.24 21.17 11.91
C ASP A 41 -0.81 20.74 12.31
N GLY A 42 0.18 21.44 11.75
CA GLY A 42 1.60 21.14 11.96
C GLY A 42 2.17 19.94 11.17
N GLY A 43 1.46 19.42 10.17
CA GLY A 43 1.98 18.32 9.35
C GLY A 43 1.07 17.83 8.22
N THR A 44 1.27 16.57 7.85
CA THR A 44 0.49 15.91 6.80
C THR A 44 0.14 14.50 7.24
N GLU A 45 -1.14 14.14 7.13
CA GLU A 45 -1.63 12.79 7.34
C GLU A 45 -1.61 12.05 6.01
N LEU A 46 -0.89 10.93 5.97
CA LEU A 46 -0.86 10.01 4.83
C LEU A 46 -1.61 8.74 5.21
N ARG A 47 -2.63 8.39 4.42
CA ARG A 47 -3.39 7.16 4.57
C ARG A 47 -3.15 6.28 3.35
N LEU A 48 -2.77 5.02 3.59
CA LEU A 48 -2.73 3.98 2.56
C LEU A 48 -4.02 3.17 2.62
N SER A 49 -4.52 2.78 1.45
CA SER A 49 -5.68 1.91 1.30
C SER A 49 -5.35 0.80 0.32
N THR A 50 -5.80 -0.42 0.60
CA THR A 50 -5.64 -1.55 -0.31
C THR A 50 -6.91 -2.39 -0.28
N ARG A 51 -7.45 -2.70 -1.47
CA ARG A 51 -8.59 -3.59 -1.65
C ARG A 51 -8.09 -4.93 -2.18
N PHE A 52 -8.57 -6.02 -1.58
CA PHE A 52 -8.19 -7.38 -1.97
C PHE A 52 -9.42 -8.30 -2.01
N ILE A 53 -9.31 -9.39 -2.78
CA ILE A 53 -10.28 -10.48 -2.85
C ILE A 53 -9.58 -11.74 -2.36
N ASN A 54 -10.20 -12.41 -1.40
CA ASN A 54 -9.79 -13.75 -0.99
C ASN A 54 -10.56 -14.81 -1.78
N LYS A 55 -9.82 -15.57 -2.59
CA LYS A 55 -10.29 -16.70 -3.39
C LYS A 55 -10.16 -18.05 -2.66
N SER A 56 -9.53 -18.08 -1.49
CA SER A 56 -9.36 -19.30 -0.72
C SER A 56 -10.69 -19.94 -0.34
N GLN A 57 -10.68 -21.27 -0.25
CA GLN A 57 -11.78 -22.06 0.31
C GLN A 57 -11.95 -21.78 1.82
N LEU A 58 -10.86 -21.40 2.51
CA LEU A 58 -10.86 -21.00 3.91
C LEU A 58 -11.02 -19.47 4.04
N LYS A 59 -12.20 -18.96 3.64
CA LYS A 59 -12.48 -17.51 3.55
C LYS A 59 -12.11 -16.74 4.82
N THR A 60 -12.61 -17.17 5.98
CA THR A 60 -12.37 -16.46 7.25
C THR A 60 -10.90 -16.40 7.63
N TYR A 61 -10.18 -17.51 7.49
CA TYR A 61 -8.76 -17.58 7.81
C TYR A 61 -7.94 -16.73 6.84
N GLY A 62 -8.19 -16.88 5.53
CA GLY A 62 -7.50 -16.08 4.52
C GLY A 62 -7.72 -14.59 4.70
N ASP A 63 -8.94 -14.15 5.00
CA ASP A 63 -9.24 -12.73 5.23
C ASP A 63 -8.48 -12.17 6.43
N LEU A 64 -8.38 -12.95 7.51
CA LEU A 64 -7.65 -12.56 8.71
C LEU A 64 -6.16 -12.39 8.39
N TRP A 65 -5.55 -13.38 7.73
CA TRP A 65 -4.14 -13.34 7.37
C TRP A 65 -3.82 -12.23 6.38
N CYS A 66 -4.65 -12.04 5.35
CA CYS A 66 -4.50 -10.94 4.40
C CYS A 66 -4.52 -9.59 5.10
N LYS A 67 -5.47 -9.37 6.02
CA LYS A 67 -5.53 -8.12 6.80
C LYS A 67 -4.30 -7.92 7.67
N MET A 68 -3.83 -8.96 8.35
CA MET A 68 -2.62 -8.89 9.19
C MET A 68 -1.39 -8.53 8.37
N VAL A 69 -1.15 -9.23 7.26
CA VAL A 69 0.02 -9.01 6.39
C VAL A 69 -0.03 -7.63 5.75
N LEU A 70 -1.18 -7.24 5.19
CA LEU A 70 -1.33 -5.92 4.56
C LEU A 70 -1.16 -4.79 5.58
N ASN A 71 -1.65 -4.96 6.81
CA ASN A 71 -1.45 -3.99 7.86
C ASN A 71 0.03 -3.84 8.23
N ASP A 72 0.76 -4.92 8.41
CA ASP A 72 2.21 -4.88 8.70
C ASP A 72 3.01 -4.21 7.57
N PHE A 73 2.68 -4.56 6.33
CA PHE A 73 3.25 -3.93 5.14
C PHE A 73 2.97 -2.42 5.09
N HIS A 74 1.73 -2.00 5.35
CA HIS A 74 1.37 -0.58 5.41
C HIS A 74 2.13 0.16 6.51
N GLN A 75 2.27 -0.43 7.70
CA GLN A 75 3.01 0.19 8.80
C GLN A 75 4.48 0.39 8.47
N SER A 76 5.10 -0.62 7.83
CA SER A 76 6.49 -0.56 7.40
C SER A 76 6.73 0.57 6.39
N ILE A 77 5.88 0.67 5.36
CA ILE A 77 5.98 1.73 4.35
C ILE A 77 5.73 3.11 4.95
N LEU A 78 4.66 3.27 5.74
CA LEU A 78 4.34 4.55 6.37
C LEU A 78 5.47 5.02 7.29
N SER A 79 6.09 4.10 8.02
CA SER A 79 7.22 4.40 8.90
C SER A 79 8.44 4.86 8.10
N LEU A 80 8.75 4.18 7.00
CA LEU A 80 9.85 4.57 6.11
C LEU A 80 9.63 5.97 5.52
N ILE A 81 8.45 6.22 4.92
CA ILE A 81 8.12 7.52 4.33
C ILE A 81 8.19 8.63 5.38
N LYS A 82 7.64 8.39 6.57
CA LYS A 82 7.69 9.34 7.69
C LYS A 82 9.12 9.68 8.09
N ASN A 83 10.00 8.69 8.13
CA ASN A 83 11.42 8.89 8.48
C ASN A 83 12.14 9.70 7.41
N CYS A 84 11.95 9.38 6.13
CA CYS A 84 12.52 10.15 5.01
C CYS A 84 12.02 11.60 5.03
N ALA A 85 10.72 11.82 5.26
CA ALA A 85 10.14 13.16 5.32
C ALA A 85 10.72 13.98 6.49
N LYS A 86 10.88 13.37 7.67
CA LYS A 86 11.50 14.02 8.83
C LYS A 86 12.94 14.41 8.58
N GLN A 87 13.76 13.51 8.03
CA GLN A 87 15.16 13.79 7.71
C GLN A 87 15.27 14.97 6.73
N ARG A 88 14.42 14.99 5.70
CA ARG A 88 14.42 16.05 4.70
C ARG A 88 13.93 17.40 5.23
N TYR A 89 13.05 17.40 6.23
CA TYR A 89 12.64 18.62 6.93
C TYR A 89 13.77 19.18 7.80
N GLN A 90 14.54 18.31 8.48
CA GLN A 90 15.67 18.72 9.32
C GLN A 90 16.85 19.31 8.52
N GLN A 91 17.04 18.90 7.26
CA GLN A 91 18.10 19.45 6.41
C GLN A 91 17.76 20.83 5.80
N GLN A 92 16.49 21.26 5.88
CA GLN A 92 16.02 22.55 5.34
C GLN A 92 15.95 23.65 6.40
N GLN A 93 16.24 23.32 7.66
CA GLN A 93 16.43 24.27 8.76
C GLN A 93 17.92 24.44 9.02
#